data_AF-A0A0F4TB05-F1
#
_entry.id   AF-A0A0F4TB05-F1
#
_cell.length_a   1.000
_cell.length_b   1.000
_cell.length_c   1.000
_cell.angle_alpha   90.00
_cell.angle_beta   90.00
_cell.angle_gamma   90.00
#
_symmetry.space_group_name_H-M   'P 1'
#
loop_
_entity.id
_entity.type
_entity.pdbx_description
1 polymer ?
#
loop_
_entity_poly.entity_id
_entity_poly.type
_entity_poly.pdbx_seq_one_letter_code
_entity_poly.pdbx_strand_id
1 'polypeptide(L)' 'MDQPAIPTKCTRCGKPADPVIYKTIIDQAYNPVRKKKYVRQQSLPFCSEEHANHHQWSCEG' A
#
# COMPACT_ATOMS: atom_id res chain seq x y z
N MET A 1 23.25 16.25 -7.62
CA MET A 1 22.59 14.96 -7.90
C MET A 1 21.16 15.10 -7.44
N ASP A 2 20.31 15.71 -8.27
CA ASP A 2 18.88 15.84 -7.98
C ASP A 2 18.18 14.62 -8.59
N GLN A 3 18.06 13.56 -7.79
CA GLN A 3 17.20 12.45 -8.15
C GLN A 3 15.77 13.01 -8.12
N PRO A 4 14.99 12.97 -9.20
CA PRO A 4 13.61 13.45 -9.15
C PRO A 4 12.92 12.63 -8.07
N ALA A 5 12.60 13.27 -6.95
CA ALA A 5 11.71 12.70 -5.96
C ALA A 5 10.37 12.54 -6.67
N ILE A 6 10.19 11.38 -7.30
CA ILE A 6 8.94 11.00 -7.95
C ILE A 6 7.88 11.24 -6.89
N PRO A 7 6.91 12.15 -7.09
CA PRO A 7 5.96 12.50 -6.05
C PRO A 7 5.16 11.24 -5.74
N THR A 8 5.57 10.54 -4.68
CA THR A 8 5.01 9.25 -4.36
C THR A 8 3.58 9.50 -3.92
N LYS A 9 2.63 9.00 -4.70
CA LYS A 9 1.22 9.21 -4.40
C LYS A 9 0.81 8.24 -3.29
N CYS A 10 0.04 8.73 -2.33
CA CYS A 10 -0.58 7.89 -1.33
C CYS A 10 -1.50 6.89 -2.02
N THR A 11 -1.29 5.60 -1.76
CA THR A 11 -2.05 4.51 -2.38
C THR A 11 -3.54 4.60 -2.07
N ARG A 12 -3.90 5.14 -0.89
CA ARG A 12 -5.30 5.29 -0.47
C ARG A 12 -5.99 6.51 -1.08
N CYS A 13 -5.40 7.69 -0.96
CA CYS A 13 -6.08 8.95 -1.32
C CYS A 13 -5.65 9.51 -2.69
N GLY A 14 -4.66 8.92 -3.36
CA GLY A 14 -4.17 9.33 -4.68
C GLY A 14 -3.43 10.68 -4.72
N LYS A 15 -3.40 11.41 -3.59
CA LYS A 15 -2.68 12.68 -3.42
C LYS A 15 -1.18 12.43 -3.28
N PRO A 16 -0.32 13.42 -3.64
CA PRO A 16 1.10 13.35 -3.30
C PRO A 16 1.27 13.16 -1.80
N ALA A 17 2.02 12.14 -1.39
CA ALA A 17 2.37 11.90 -0.01
C ALA A 17 3.59 12.76 0.33
N ASP A 18 3.42 13.67 1.28
CA ASP A 18 4.50 14.47 1.85
C ASP A 18 4.18 14.67 3.34
N PRO A 19 4.88 14.00 4.27
CA PRO A 19 5.93 12.99 4.07
C PRO A 19 5.40 11.64 3.53
N VAL A 20 6.22 10.95 2.72
CA VAL A 20 5.91 9.59 2.25
C VAL A 20 6.27 8.59 3.34
N ILE A 21 5.28 7.86 3.84
CA ILE A 21 5.50 6.68 4.68
C ILE A 21 5.33 5.42 3.85
N TYR A 22 6.22 4.45 4.04
CA TYR A 22 6.05 3.12 3.44
C TYR A 22 5.57 2.16 4.52
N LYS A 23 4.43 1.51 4.29
CA LYS A 23 3.90 0.49 5.19
C LYS A 23 3.70 -0.80 4.43
N THR A 24 4.06 -1.91 5.06
CA THR A 24 3.74 -3.23 4.56
C THR A 24 2.27 -3.51 4.80
N ILE A 25 1.53 -3.68 3.72
CA ILE A 25 0.11 -4.05 3.74
C ILE A 25 0.00 -5.53 3.41
N ILE A 26 -0.77 -6.23 4.23
CA ILE A 26 -1.04 -7.64 4.13
C ILE A 26 -2.42 -7.81 3.48
N ASP A 27 -2.46 -8.32 2.27
CA ASP A 27 -3.70 -8.50 1.49
C ASP A 27 -3.90 -9.99 1.16
N GLN A 28 -5.15 -10.45 1.18
CA GLN A 28 -5.49 -11.80 0.73
C GLN A 28 -5.85 -11.78 -0.76
N ALA A 29 -4.87 -12.10 -1.59
CA ALA A 29 -5.10 -12.29 -3.01
C ALA A 29 -5.52 -13.73 -3.33
N TYR A 30 -6.34 -13.90 -4.37
CA TYR A 30 -6.64 -15.21 -4.92
C TYR A 30 -5.69 -15.51 -6.08
N ASN A 31 -4.97 -16.63 -6.01
CA ASN A 31 -4.14 -17.09 -7.13
C ASN A 31 -5.01 -17.95 -8.07
N PRO A 32 -5.34 -17.48 -9.29
CA PRO A 32 -6.18 -18.23 -10.21
C PRO A 32 -5.51 -19.51 -10.72
N VAL A 33 -4.18 -19.52 -10.81
CA VAL A 33 -3.40 -20.67 -11.28
C VAL A 33 -3.41 -21.80 -10.24
N ARG A 34 -3.24 -21.45 -8.96
CA ARG A 34 -3.20 -22.43 -7.85
C ARG A 34 -4.57 -22.68 -7.21
N LYS A 35 -5.60 -21.97 -7.67
CA LYS A 35 -6.97 -21.94 -7.11
C LYS A 35 -7.02 -21.79 -5.58
N LYS A 36 -6.08 -21.04 -5.01
CA LYS A 36 -5.90 -20.89 -3.57
C LYS A 36 -5.79 -19.42 -3.21
N LYS A 37 -6.38 -19.06 -2.07
CA LYS A 37 -6.11 -17.79 -1.41
C LYS A 37 -4.69 -17.81 -0.86
N TYR A 38 -3.97 -16.72 -1.04
CA TYR A 38 -2.64 -16.52 -0.47
C TYR A 38 -2.55 -15.13 0.12
N VAL A 39 -1.83 -15.04 1.22
CA VAL A 39 -1.49 -13.76 1.82
C VAL A 39 -0.32 -13.19 1.05
N ARG A 40 -0.48 -11.99 0.49
CA ARG A 40 0.61 -11.21 -0.10
C ARG A 40 0.91 -10.01 0.78
N GLN A 41 2.18 -9.69 0.91
CA GLN A 41 2.65 -8.51 1.62
C GLN A 41 3.23 -7.55 0.59
N GLN A 42 2.73 -6.32 0.54
CA GLN A 42 3.20 -5.30 -0.40
C GLN A 42 3.54 -4.03 0.38
N SER A 43 4.73 -3.49 0.16
CA SER A 43 5.14 -2.21 0.72
C SER A 43 4.54 -1.10 -0.13
N LEU A 44 3.54 -0.41 0.42
CA LEU A 44 2.80 0.63 -0.27
C LEU A 44 3.09 2.00 0.37
N PRO A 45 3.21 3.06 -0.45
CA PRO A 45 3.36 4.40 0.06
C PRO A 45 2.03 5.01 0.50
N PHE A 46 2.05 5.70 1.63
CA PHE A 46 0.94 6.45 2.19
C PHE A 46 1.42 7.83 2.65
N CYS A 47 0.49 8.77 2.77
CA CYS A 47 0.80 10.09 3.35
C CYS A 47 0.72 10.12 4.88
N SER A 48 0.12 9.10 5.51
CA SER A 48 -0.10 9.05 6.96
C SER A 48 -0.34 7.60 7.43
N GLU A 49 0.02 7.29 8.67
CA GLU A 49 -0.16 5.94 9.23
C GLU A 49 -1.64 5.56 9.33
N GLU A 50 -2.52 6.53 9.59
CA GLU A 50 -3.97 6.32 9.60
C GLU A 50 -4.48 5.78 8.26
N HIS A 51 -3.98 6.33 7.14
CA HIS A 51 -4.34 5.83 5.81
C HIS A 51 -3.80 4.43 5.56
N ALA A 52 -2.59 4.13 6.03
CA ALA A 52 -2.02 2.79 5.93
C ALA A 52 -2.85 1.77 6.74
N ASN A 53 -3.17 2.08 8.00
CA ASN A 53 -3.98 1.24 8.88
C ASN A 53 -5.40 1.05 8.35
N HIS A 54 -6.07 2.12 7.93
CA HIS A 54 -7.38 2.00 7.30
C HIS A 54 -7.34 1.18 6.00
N HIS A 55 -6.24 1.22 5.24
CA HIS A 55 -6.11 0.42 4.02
C HIS A 55 -5.92 -1.06 4.37
N GLN A 56 -5.11 -1.34 5.39
CA GLN A 56 -4.94 -2.68 5.96
C GLN A 56 -6.28 -3.27 6.44
N TRP A 57 -7.05 -2.52 7.24
CA TRP A 57 -8.38 -2.97 7.67
C TRP A 57 -9.35 -3.20 6.51
N SER A 58 -9.26 -2.39 5.46
CA SER A 58 -10.08 -2.58 4.26
C SER A 58 -9.67 -3.80 3.41
N CYS A 59 -8.44 -4.29 3.55
CA CYS A 59 -7.98 -5.54 2.91
C CYS A 59 -8.30 -6.78 3.75
N GLU A 60 -8.50 -6.62 5.06
CA GLU A 60 -8.80 -7.72 5.98
C GLU A 60 -10.31 -7.96 6.21
N GLY A 61 -11.14 -6.92 6.02
CA GLY A 61 -12.61 -7.00 6.13
C GLY A 61 -13.29 -7.58 4.89
#